data_AF-A0A2V8UE80-F1
#
_entry.id   AF-A0A2V8UE80-F1
#
_cell.length_a   1.000
_cell.length_b   1.000
_cell.length_c   1.000
_cell.angle_alpha   90.00
_cell.angle_beta   90.00
_cell.angle_gamma   90.00
#
_symmetry.space_group_name_H-M   'P 1'
#
loop_
_entity.id
_entity.type
_entity.pdbx_description
1 polymer ?
#
loop_
_entity_poly.entity_id
_entity_poly.type
_entity_poly.pdbx_seq_one_letter_code
_entity_poly.pdbx_strand_id
1 'polypeptide(L)'
;MAEDPAVLWDRYVQLTQIEAAFKCLKSDLGVRPIHHQLERRVEAHILVAFLAYGLTVTLRHRLRVHAPGLTPRAVLEKLAGIQMLDVTFPTTDGRRLVMPRAEPSQLGRSDPGMCIVFNKGTAKVSTTF
;
A
#
# COMPACT_ATOMS: atom_id res chain seq x y z
N MET A 1 27.80 19.06 32.97
CA MET A 1 26.77 19.95 32.41
C MET A 1 25.48 19.16 32.37
N ALA A 2 24.48 19.55 33.17
CA ALA A 2 23.17 18.89 33.13
C ALA A 2 22.51 19.22 31.80
N GLU A 3 22.08 18.19 31.07
CA GLU A 3 21.36 18.34 29.81
C GLU A 3 20.00 19.02 30.08
N ASP A 4 19.60 19.95 29.21
CA ASP A 4 18.35 20.70 29.36
C ASP A 4 17.15 19.74 29.47
N PRO A 5 16.32 19.83 30.52
CA PRO A 5 15.16 18.94 30.71
C PRO A 5 14.18 18.98 29.53
N ALA A 6 14.08 20.08 28.79
CA ALA A 6 13.25 20.16 27.59
C ALA A 6 13.77 19.25 26.46
N VAL A 7 15.10 19.17 26.30
CA VAL A 7 15.75 18.29 25.32
C VAL A 7 15.59 16.83 25.71
N LEU A 8 15.68 16.52 27.01
CA LEU A 8 15.45 15.18 27.53
C LEU A 8 14.02 14.70 27.24
N TRP A 9 13.04 15.58 27.46
CA TRP A 9 11.63 15.30 27.18
C TRP A 9 11.36 15.04 25.70
N ASP A 10 11.91 15.86 24.80
CA ASP A 10 11.72 15.68 23.37
C ASP A 10 12.28 14.33 22.88
N ARG A 11 13.49 13.96 23.34
CA ARG A 11 14.07 12.64 23.03
C ARG A 11 13.24 11.48 23.55
N TYR A 12 12.65 11.62 24.75
CA TYR A 12 11.77 10.61 25.32
C TYR A 12 10.49 10.43 24.48
N VAL A 13 9.89 11.52 24.02
CA VAL A 13 8.74 11.49 23.11
C VAL A 13 9.12 10.84 21.78
N GLN A 14 10.29 11.15 21.22
CA GLN A 14 10.78 10.52 19.99
C GLN A 14 10.94 9.00 20.14
N LEU A 15 11.45 8.50 21.27
CA LEU A 15 11.55 7.06 21.53
C LEU A 15 10.18 6.39 21.49
N THR A 16 9.16 7.01 22.10
CA THR A 16 7.79 6.47 22.06
C THR A 16 7.23 6.41 20.63
N GLN A 17 7.54 7.41 19.79
CA GLN A 17 7.14 7.40 18.38
C GLN A 17 7.83 6.28 17.59
N ILE A 18 9.12 6.06 17.86
CA ILE A 18 9.90 4.98 17.24
C ILE A 18 9.34 3.61 17.64
N GLU A 19 9.02 3.41 18.93
CA GLU A 19 8.39 2.17 19.41
C GLU A 19 7.03 1.92 18.74
N ALA A 20 6.21 2.97 18.60
CA ALA A 20 4.93 2.88 17.90
C ALA A 20 5.12 2.50 16.42
N ALA A 21 6.14 3.04 15.74
CA ALA A 21 6.47 2.69 14.36
C ALA A 21 6.90 1.21 14.24
N PHE A 22 7.78 0.74 15.12
CA PHE A 22 8.19 -0.68 15.15
C PHE A 22 7.04 -1.62 15.48
N LYS A 23 6.12 -1.21 16.37
CA LYS A 23 4.90 -1.98 16.67
C LYS A 23 4.02 -2.11 15.43
N CYS A 24 3.81 -1.00 14.70
CA CYS A 24 3.05 -0.98 13.45
C CYS A 24 3.67 -1.90 12.38
N LEU A 25 4.99 -1.86 12.22
CA LEU A 25 5.72 -2.73 11.28
C LEU A 25 5.48 -4.22 11.57
N LYS A 26 5.54 -4.60 12.85
CA LYS A 26 5.35 -5.98 13.30
C LYS A 26 3.88 -6.43 13.18
N SER A 27 2.91 -5.56 13.47
CA SER A 27 1.49 -5.93 13.54
C SER A 27 0.73 -5.80 12.22
N ASP A 28 0.77 -4.61 11.61
CA ASP A 28 -0.07 -4.26 10.46
C ASP A 28 0.54 -4.79 9.16
N LEU A 29 1.86 -4.69 9.07
CA LEU A 29 2.64 -5.07 7.90
C LEU A 29 3.14 -6.52 7.97
N GLY A 30 3.05 -7.16 9.14
CA GLY A 30 3.48 -8.54 9.34
C GLY A 30 4.98 -8.76 9.12
N VAL A 31 5.78 -7.68 9.11
CA VAL A 31 7.24 -7.73 8.98
C VAL A 31 7.79 -8.24 10.32
N ARG A 32 7.78 -9.57 10.49
CA ARG A 32 8.38 -10.21 11.66
C ARG A 32 9.89 -9.99 11.64
N PRO A 33 10.54 -9.99 12.82
CA PRO A 33 11.99 -10.04 12.90
C PRO A 33 12.47 -11.32 12.19
N ILE A 34 13.06 -11.16 11.01
CA ILE A 34 13.80 -12.24 10.35
C ILE A 34 15.24 -12.09 10.86
N HIS A 35 15.77 -13.14 11.46
CA HIS A 35 17.17 -13.18 11.92
C HIS A 35 18.10 -13.22 10.71
N HIS A 36 18.39 -12.05 10.14
CA HIS A 36 19.35 -11.89 9.07
C HIS A 36 20.76 -11.98 9.66
N GLN A 37 21.53 -12.96 9.21
CA GLN A 37 22.90 -13.18 9.66
C GLN A 37 23.94 -12.55 8.72
N LEU A 38 23.52 -12.17 7.52
CA LEU A 38 24.36 -11.51 6.51
C LEU A 38 23.99 -10.03 6.45
N GLU A 39 24.99 -9.16 6.55
CA GLU A 39 24.86 -7.70 6.55
C GLU A 39 23.98 -7.18 5.40
N ARG A 40 24.25 -7.62 4.16
CA ARG A 40 23.45 -7.24 2.98
C ARG A 40 21.95 -7.50 3.12
N ARG A 41 21.56 -8.56 3.86
CA ARG A 41 20.15 -8.90 4.04
C ARG A 41 19.51 -8.07 5.15
N VAL A 42 20.29 -7.67 6.16
CA VAL A 42 19.86 -6.73 7.20
C VAL A 42 19.54 -5.38 6.55
N GLU A 43 20.45 -4.85 5.74
CA GLU A 43 20.27 -3.56 5.05
C GLU A 43 19.03 -3.55 4.16
N ALA A 44 18.89 -4.57 3.30
CA ALA A 44 17.73 -4.68 2.42
C ALA A 44 16.42 -4.79 3.21
N HIS A 45 16.40 -5.54 4.31
CA HIS A 45 15.21 -5.67 5.15
C HIS A 45 14.83 -4.36 5.84
N ILE A 46 15.81 -3.62 6.38
CA ILE A 46 15.59 -2.31 6.98
C ILE A 46 15.02 -1.35 5.94
N LEU A 47 15.57 -1.33 4.72
CA LEU A 47 15.09 -0.49 3.63
C LEU A 47 13.63 -0.81 3.27
N VAL A 48 13.30 -2.09 3.06
CA VAL A 48 11.94 -2.52 2.70
C VAL A 48 10.96 -2.21 3.84
N ALA A 49 11.35 -2.45 5.10
CA ALA A 49 10.54 -2.09 6.26
C ALA A 49 10.28 -0.57 6.30
N PHE A 50 11.30 0.26 6.09
CA PHE A 50 11.16 1.71 6.08
C PHE A 50 10.20 2.20 4.98
N LEU A 51 10.35 1.69 3.75
CA LEU A 51 9.47 2.01 2.63
C LEU A 51 8.01 1.62 2.93
N ALA A 52 7.81 0.42 3.46
CA ALA A 52 6.49 -0.10 3.76
C ALA A 52 5.82 0.70 4.91
N TYR A 53 6.59 1.16 5.91
CA TYR A 53 6.10 2.11 6.92
C TYR A 53 5.70 3.46 6.31
N GLY A 54 6.54 4.03 5.44
CA GLY A 54 6.24 5.29 4.75
C GLY A 54 4.95 5.23 3.93
N LEU A 55 4.71 4.12 3.23
CA LEU A 55 3.45 3.86 2.53
C LEU A 55 2.26 3.81 3.50
N THR A 56 2.40 3.14 4.64
CA THR A 56 1.35 3.06 5.67
C THR A 56 1.02 4.43 6.25
N VAL A 57 2.02 5.27 6.53
CA VAL A 57 1.81 6.64 7.02
C VAL A 57 1.12 7.50 5.97
N THR A 58 1.55 7.41 4.71
CA THR A 58 0.92 8.13 3.59
C THR A 58 -0.54 7.72 3.43
N LEU A 59 -0.83 6.42 3.52
CA LEU A 59 -2.18 5.90 3.46
C LEU A 59 -3.03 6.41 4.64
N ARG A 60 -2.49 6.41 5.88
CA ARG A 60 -3.16 7.02 7.05
C ARG A 60 -3.49 8.48 6.81
N HIS A 61 -2.54 9.24 6.27
CA HIS A 61 -2.74 10.66 6.00
C HIS A 61 -3.85 10.90 4.97
N ARG A 62 -3.85 10.13 3.87
CA ARG A 62 -4.92 10.19 2.86
C ARG A 62 -6.28 9.76 3.42
N LEU A 63 -6.32 8.74 4.27
CA LEU A 63 -7.57 8.26 4.87
C LEU A 63 -8.15 9.28 5.86
N ARG A 64 -7.33 10.06 6.57
CA ARG A 64 -7.84 11.14 7.43
C ARG A 64 -8.66 12.17 6.65
N VAL A 65 -8.27 12.45 5.40
CA VAL A 65 -8.96 13.41 4.54
C VAL A 65 -10.20 12.81 3.89
N HIS A 66 -10.12 11.56 3.41
CA HIS A 66 -11.17 10.98 2.56
C HIS A 66 -12.12 9.99 3.28
N ALA A 67 -11.69 9.35 4.37
CA ALA A 67 -12.46 8.32 5.06
C ALA A 67 -11.98 8.13 6.52
N PRO A 68 -12.34 9.04 7.46
CA PRO A 68 -11.77 9.06 8.81
C PRO A 68 -12.10 7.84 9.68
N GLY A 69 -13.06 7.00 9.27
CA GLY A 69 -13.43 5.76 9.96
C GLY A 69 -12.70 4.50 9.50
N LEU A 70 -11.86 4.56 8.47
CA LEU A 70 -11.16 3.40 7.93
C LEU A 70 -9.73 3.28 8.45
N THR A 71 -9.37 2.09 8.92
CA THR A 71 -7.98 1.78 9.25
C THR A 71 -7.20 1.43 7.98
N PRO A 72 -5.90 1.76 7.89
CA PRO A 72 -5.05 1.38 6.76
C PRO A 72 -5.09 -0.12 6.48
N ARG A 73 -5.15 -0.94 7.54
CA ARG A 73 -5.25 -2.39 7.44
C ARG A 73 -6.52 -2.82 6.71
N ALA A 74 -7.68 -2.31 7.10
CA ALA A 74 -8.94 -2.63 6.44
C ALA A 74 -8.95 -2.20 4.96
N VAL A 75 -8.25 -1.11 4.63
CA VAL A 75 -8.10 -0.68 3.23
C VAL A 75 -7.19 -1.63 2.46
N LEU A 76 -6.04 -2.02 3.03
CA LEU A 76 -5.16 -2.99 2.40
C LEU A 76 -5.84 -4.35 2.21
N GLU A 77 -6.64 -4.81 3.17
CA GLU A 77 -7.44 -6.04 3.05
C GLU A 77 -8.46 -5.94 1.90
N LYS A 78 -9.12 -4.79 1.73
CA LYS A 78 -10.03 -4.55 0.59
C LYS A 78 -9.28 -4.48 -0.74
N LEU A 79 -8.13 -3.80 -0.78
CA LEU A 79 -7.30 -3.68 -1.98
C LEU A 79 -6.67 -5.02 -2.37
N ALA A 80 -6.33 -5.88 -1.41
CA ALA A 80 -5.81 -7.23 -1.68
C ALA A 80 -6.82 -8.13 -2.42
N GLY A 81 -8.12 -7.80 -2.34
CA GLY A 81 -9.17 -8.47 -3.10
C GLY A 81 -9.29 -7.99 -4.56
N ILE A 82 -8.65 -6.88 -4.92
CA ILE A 82 -8.65 -6.34 -6.27
C ILE A 82 -7.69 -7.15 -7.13
N GLN A 83 -8.23 -7.80 -8.16
CA GLN A 83 -7.43 -8.49 -9.15
C GLN A 83 -7.46 -7.70 -10.45
N MET A 84 -6.29 -7.52 -11.06
CA MET A 84 -6.15 -6.98 -12.40
C MET A 84 -6.18 -8.15 -13.38
N LEU A 85 -7.23 -8.23 -14.22
CA LEU A 85 -7.41 -9.31 -15.19
C LEU A 85 -7.27 -8.77 -16.61
N ASP A 86 -6.57 -9.52 -17.44
CA ASP A 86 -6.65 -9.40 -18.89
C ASP A 86 -7.88 -10.17 -19.37
N VAL A 87 -8.86 -9.48 -19.95
CA VAL A 87 -10.12 -10.12 -20.34
C VAL A 87 -10.19 -10.24 -21.86
N THR A 88 -10.40 -11.46 -22.35
CA THR A 88 -10.62 -11.74 -23.77
C THR A 88 -12.01 -12.36 -23.96
N PHE A 89 -12.91 -11.67 -24.65
CA PHE A 89 -14.23 -12.19 -24.98
C PHE A 89 -14.33 -12.55 -26.47
N PRO A 90 -14.91 -13.71 -26.83
CA PRO A 90 -15.27 -14.01 -28.21
C PRO A 90 -16.50 -13.17 -28.58
N THR A 91 -16.39 -12.38 -29.65
CA THR A 91 -17.53 -11.66 -30.23
C THR A 91 -18.37 -12.63 -31.04
N THR A 92 -19.67 -12.39 -31.15
CA THR A 92 -20.63 -13.14 -32.01
C THR A 92 -20.17 -13.28 -33.46
N ASP A 93 -19.24 -12.42 -33.88
CA ASP A 93 -18.66 -12.33 -35.21
C ASP A 93 -17.29 -13.04 -35.35
N GLY A 94 -16.93 -13.92 -34.41
CA GLY A 94 -15.67 -14.69 -34.42
C GLY A 94 -14.40 -13.89 -34.09
N ARG A 95 -14.50 -12.57 -33.92
CA ARG A 95 -13.40 -11.68 -33.51
C ARG A 95 -13.15 -11.75 -32.00
N ARG A 96 -11.89 -11.70 -31.58
CA ARG A 96 -11.51 -11.65 -30.15
C ARG A 96 -11.32 -10.20 -29.73
N LEU A 97 -12.11 -9.73 -28.77
CA LEU A 97 -11.86 -8.45 -28.10
C LEU A 97 -10.90 -8.72 -26.94
N VAL A 98 -9.68 -8.20 -27.04
CA VAL A 98 -8.67 -8.24 -25.99
C VAL A 98 -8.70 -6.90 -25.27
N MET A 99 -9.00 -6.92 -23.97
CA MET A 99 -8.83 -5.76 -23.08
C MET A 99 -7.57 -6.01 -22.24
N PRO A 100 -6.39 -5.55 -22.71
CA PRO A 100 -5.15 -5.72 -21.96
C PRO A 100 -5.15 -4.80 -20.74
N ARG A 101 -4.48 -5.23 -19.66
CA ARG A 101 -4.16 -4.41 -18.51
C ARG A 101 -3.48 -3.11 -18.93
N ALA A 102 -3.94 -1.98 -18.39
CA ALA A 102 -3.26 -0.71 -18.58
C ALA A 102 -2.00 -0.67 -17.70
N GLU A 103 -0.83 -0.61 -18.30
CA GLU A 103 0.42 -0.35 -17.58
C GLU A 103 0.42 1.12 -17.10
N PRO A 104 0.74 1.43 -15.83
CA PRO A 104 0.67 2.80 -15.29
C PRO A 104 1.51 3.83 -16.05
N SER A 105 2.53 3.38 -16.80
CA SER A 105 3.37 4.21 -17.67
C SER A 105 2.62 4.79 -18.87
N GLN A 106 1.40 4.32 -19.17
CA GLN A 106 0.58 4.76 -20.30
C GLN A 106 -0.59 5.69 -19.90
N LEU A 107 -0.79 5.96 -18.61
CA LEU A 107 -1.92 6.76 -18.08
C LEU A 107 -1.81 8.29 -18.38
N GLY A 108 -0.78 8.73 -19.12
CA GLY A 108 -0.55 10.12 -19.49
C GLY A 108 -1.04 10.51 -20.89
N ARG A 109 -1.63 9.60 -21.67
CA ARG A 109 -2.01 9.85 -23.06
C ARG A 109 -3.51 9.65 -23.25
N SER A 110 -4.27 10.71 -23.01
CA SER A 110 -5.56 11.10 -23.64
C SER A 110 -6.61 10.05 -24.04
N ASP A 111 -6.57 8.82 -23.54
CA ASP A 111 -7.58 7.80 -23.82
C ASP A 111 -8.35 7.51 -22.53
N PRO A 112 -9.70 7.48 -22.56
CA PRO A 112 -10.50 6.96 -21.45
C PRO A 112 -10.30 5.44 -21.41
N GLY A 113 -9.18 5.02 -20.84
CA GLY A 113 -8.83 3.61 -20.64
C GLY A 113 -9.78 3.00 -19.62
N MET A 114 -10.86 2.37 -20.11
CA MET A 114 -11.79 1.62 -19.29
C MET A 114 -11.06 0.45 -18.61
N CYS A 115 -10.67 0.65 -17.36
CA CYS A 115 -10.07 -0.39 -16.51
C CYS A 115 -11.19 -1.09 -15.74
N ILE A 116 -11.36 -2.40 -15.93
CA ILE A 116 -12.34 -3.18 -15.16
C ILE A 116 -11.65 -3.72 -13.90
N VAL A 117 -12.06 -3.19 -12.75
CA VAL A 117 -11.60 -3.65 -11.43
C VAL A 117 -12.53 -4.76 -10.95
N PHE A 118 -12.01 -5.98 -10.79
CA PHE A 118 -12.78 -7.11 -10.26
C PHE A 118 -12.50 -7.30 -8.77
N ASN A 119 -13.55 -7.29 -7.93
CA ASN A 119 -13.47 -7.63 -6.52
C ASN A 119 -13.98 -9.07 -6.29
N LYS A 120 -13.26 -9.88 -5.51
CA LYS A 120 -13.67 -11.26 -5.16
C LYS A 120 -15.08 -11.26 -4.56
N GLY A 121 -16.05 -11.81 -5.32
CA GLY A 121 -17.42 -12.04 -4.87
C GLY A 121 -18.49 -11.15 -5.50
N THR A 122 -18.12 -10.08 -6.22
CA THR A 122 -19.09 -9.32 -7.03
C THR A 122 -18.43 -8.90 -8.34
N ALA A 123 -18.91 -9.44 -9.46
CA ALA A 123 -18.56 -8.94 -10.78
C ALA A 123 -19.28 -7.60 -11.01
N LYS A 124 -18.81 -6.55 -10.34
CA LYS A 124 -19.25 -5.18 -10.61
C LYS A 124 -18.26 -4.53 -11.55
N VAL A 125 -18.68 -4.32 -12.79
CA VAL A 125 -18.00 -3.45 -13.76
C VAL A 125 -18.20 -2.02 -13.27
N SER A 126 -17.14 -1.39 -12.76
CA SER A 126 -17.16 0.01 -12.37
C SER A 126 -16.34 0.81 -13.38
N THR A 127 -17.04 1.60 -14.19
CA THR A 127 -16.44 2.61 -15.06
C THR A 127 -16.00 3.78 -14.18
N THR A 128 -14.70 3.96 -13.98
CA THR A 128 -14.17 5.22 -13.42
C THR A 128 -14.00 6.17 -14.59
N PHE A 129 -14.78 7.25 -14.61
CA PHE A 129 -14.59 8.40 -15.49
C PHE A 129 -13.49 9.32 -14.96
#